data_AF-U7QGR0-F1
#
_entry.id   AF-U7QGR0-F1
#
_cell.length_a   1.000
_cell.length_b   1.000
_cell.length_c   1.000
_cell.angle_alpha   90.00
_cell.angle_beta   90.00
_cell.angle_gamma   90.00
#
_symmetry.space_group_name_H-M   'P 1'
#
loop_
_entity.id
_entity.type
_entity.pdbx_description
1 polymer ?
#
loop_
_entity_poly.entity_id
_entity_poly.type
_entity_poly.pdbx_seq_one_letter_code
_entity_poly.pdbx_strand_id
1 'polypeptide(L)'
;MVTKDLDNISLLAFQQPINCCNITAVAYALTALGHSTSVDDIFYVTRLPIATVLDDGMTLAETYDAFLTYVDNAHLPLSVKLEHFDKRNMTYDNFIQEVEKAVSDDKDIHILNFSVSIAHDNFNLGGGHFSLVADYDPNTQEITIADTNPKKYTRFWKCPAERMYKACVDKDSSSTRSRGMIVVRKIDESHQ
;
A
#
# COMPACT_ATOMS: atom_id res chain seq x y z
N MET A 1 -34.12 1.44 -35.97
CA MET A 1 -33.81 2.66 -35.19
C MET A 1 -32.84 2.23 -34.11
N VAL A 2 -31.55 2.38 -34.37
CA VAL A 2 -30.46 1.92 -33.49
C VAL A 2 -29.76 3.17 -32.96
N THR A 3 -29.60 3.19 -31.64
CA THR A 3 -29.29 4.32 -30.76
C THR A 3 -28.00 5.05 -31.09
N LYS A 4 -28.10 6.38 -31.17
CA LYS A 4 -27.10 7.34 -31.68
C LYS A 4 -25.96 7.68 -30.70
N ASP A 5 -25.76 6.88 -29.66
CA ASP A 5 -24.91 7.24 -28.52
C ASP A 5 -23.83 6.23 -28.14
N LEU A 6 -23.79 5.02 -28.72
CA LEU A 6 -22.79 4.02 -28.30
C LEU A 6 -21.35 4.44 -28.66
N ASP A 7 -21.15 4.96 -29.87
CA ASP A 7 -19.84 5.41 -30.36
C ASP A 7 -19.38 6.70 -29.67
N ASN A 8 -20.32 7.60 -29.33
CA ASN A 8 -20.00 8.82 -28.59
C ASN A 8 -19.71 8.54 -27.11
N ILE A 9 -20.47 7.65 -26.47
CA ILE A 9 -20.30 7.30 -25.04
C ILE A 9 -19.08 6.41 -24.82
N SER A 10 -18.75 5.49 -25.73
CA SER A 10 -17.58 4.62 -25.60
C SER A 10 -16.23 5.37 -25.67
N LEU A 11 -16.22 6.57 -26.27
CA LEU A 11 -15.05 7.46 -26.30
C LEU A 11 -14.96 8.38 -25.06
N LEU A 12 -16.05 8.51 -24.30
CA LEU A 12 -16.07 9.24 -23.04
C LEU A 12 -15.61 8.29 -21.94
N ALA A 13 -14.30 8.19 -21.73
CA ALA A 13 -13.74 7.52 -20.55
C ALA A 13 -14.11 8.32 -19.29
N PHE A 14 -15.33 8.11 -18.77
CA PHE A 14 -15.82 8.70 -17.52
C PHE A 14 -15.21 8.03 -16.28
N GLN A 15 -14.47 6.94 -16.45
CA GLN A 15 -13.78 6.29 -15.35
C GLN A 15 -12.44 7.00 -15.12
N GLN A 16 -12.44 7.92 -14.15
CA GLN A 16 -11.23 8.51 -13.57
C GLN A 16 -10.16 7.41 -13.38
N PRO A 17 -8.88 7.66 -13.71
CA PRO A 17 -7.81 6.77 -13.28
C PRO A 17 -7.92 6.62 -11.77
N ILE A 18 -8.24 5.41 -11.28
CA ILE A 18 -8.46 5.22 -9.86
C ILE A 18 -7.08 5.26 -9.17
N ASN A 19 -6.62 6.44 -8.76
CA ASN A 19 -5.41 6.63 -7.97
C ASN A 19 -5.66 6.21 -6.51
N CYS A 20 -6.05 4.95 -6.33
CA CYS A 20 -6.42 4.39 -5.03
C CYS A 20 -5.43 3.32 -4.55
N CYS A 21 -4.17 3.38 -4.98
CA CYS A 21 -3.16 2.38 -4.60
C CYS A 21 -3.05 2.21 -3.07
N ASN A 22 -3.18 3.32 -2.33
CA ASN A 22 -3.32 3.39 -0.87
C ASN A 22 -4.49 2.53 -0.33
N ILE A 23 -5.73 2.83 -0.72
CA ILE A 23 -6.93 2.13 -0.23
C ILE A 23 -6.99 0.69 -0.75
N THR A 24 -6.51 0.46 -1.97
CA THR A 24 -6.34 -0.88 -2.53
C THR A 24 -5.35 -1.69 -1.69
N ALA A 25 -4.25 -1.10 -1.25
CA ALA A 25 -3.30 -1.78 -0.36
C ALA A 25 -3.94 -2.13 0.99
N VAL A 26 -4.75 -1.25 1.56
CA VAL A 26 -5.48 -1.53 2.81
C VAL A 26 -6.47 -2.70 2.61
N ALA A 27 -7.28 -2.67 1.55
CA ALA A 27 -8.22 -3.75 1.23
C ALA A 27 -7.50 -5.08 0.99
N TYR A 28 -6.37 -5.02 0.30
CA TYR A 28 -5.56 -6.19 0.00
C TYR A 28 -4.95 -6.78 1.28
N ALA A 29 -4.40 -5.94 2.18
CA ALA A 29 -3.85 -6.40 3.45
C ALA A 29 -4.91 -7.04 4.35
N LEU A 30 -6.09 -6.41 4.48
CA LEU A 30 -7.21 -6.96 5.24
C LEU A 30 -7.66 -8.31 4.68
N THR A 31 -7.79 -8.41 3.34
CA THR A 31 -8.18 -9.65 2.67
C THR A 31 -7.12 -10.74 2.84
N ALA A 32 -5.84 -10.40 2.77
CA ALA A 32 -4.74 -11.33 3.01
C ALA A 32 -4.75 -11.85 4.46
N LEU A 33 -5.16 -11.02 5.42
CA LEU A 33 -5.36 -11.40 6.82
C LEU A 33 -6.68 -12.17 7.05
N GLY A 34 -7.45 -12.49 6.01
CA GLY A 34 -8.69 -13.27 6.11
C GLY A 34 -9.95 -12.44 6.35
N HIS A 35 -9.86 -11.11 6.29
CA HIS A 35 -11.00 -10.20 6.34
C HIS A 35 -11.31 -9.72 4.92
N SER A 36 -12.21 -10.44 4.22
CA SER A 36 -12.60 -10.07 2.86
C SER A 36 -13.16 -8.65 2.81
N THR A 37 -12.37 -7.72 2.25
CA THR A 37 -12.67 -6.29 2.23
C THR A 37 -12.46 -5.74 0.83
N SER A 38 -13.47 -5.04 0.31
CA SER A 38 -13.36 -4.29 -0.94
C SER A 38 -12.88 -2.85 -0.71
N VAL A 39 -12.44 -2.19 -1.78
CA VAL A 39 -12.12 -0.75 -1.76
C VAL A 39 -13.34 0.07 -1.32
N ASP A 40 -14.53 -0.30 -1.80
CA ASP A 40 -15.78 0.39 -1.47
C ASP A 40 -16.14 0.26 0.01
N ASP A 41 -15.89 -0.92 0.62
CA ASP A 41 -16.10 -1.11 2.06
C ASP A 41 -15.24 -0.14 2.86
N ILE A 42 -14.00 0.11 2.45
CA ILE A 42 -13.13 1.07 3.14
C ILE A 42 -13.70 2.47 3.04
N PHE A 43 -14.04 2.95 1.84
CA PHE A 43 -14.65 4.26 1.68
C PHE A 43 -15.92 4.43 2.52
N TYR A 44 -16.77 3.41 2.57
CA TYR A 44 -18.00 3.43 3.33
C TYR A 44 -17.77 3.47 4.84
N VAL A 45 -16.94 2.58 5.37
CA VAL A 45 -16.69 2.43 6.82
C VAL A 45 -15.88 3.60 7.39
N THR A 46 -14.93 4.12 6.61
CA THR A 46 -14.06 5.24 7.04
C THR A 46 -14.63 6.62 6.71
N ARG A 47 -15.69 6.67 5.87
CA ARG A 47 -16.30 7.92 5.37
C ARG A 47 -15.30 8.85 4.69
N LEU A 48 -14.34 8.29 3.96
CA LEU A 48 -13.33 9.06 3.24
C LEU A 48 -13.97 9.91 2.13
N PRO A 49 -13.50 11.15 1.93
CA PRO A 49 -13.94 11.98 0.80
C PRO A 49 -13.39 11.41 -0.51
N ILE A 50 -14.23 10.69 -1.25
CA ILE A 50 -13.85 9.96 -2.48
C ILE A 50 -13.07 10.85 -3.45
N ALA A 51 -13.55 12.08 -3.71
CA ALA A 51 -12.90 12.99 -4.66
C ALA A 51 -11.44 13.27 -4.26
N THR A 52 -11.19 13.66 -3.02
CA THR A 52 -9.82 13.95 -2.53
C THR A 52 -8.91 12.73 -2.65
N VAL A 53 -9.39 11.54 -2.28
CA VAL A 53 -8.57 10.31 -2.36
C VAL A 53 -8.22 9.95 -3.80
N LEU A 54 -9.16 10.13 -4.74
CA LEU A 54 -8.95 9.80 -6.14
C LEU A 54 -8.14 10.84 -6.90
N ASP A 55 -8.27 12.12 -6.54
CA ASP A 55 -7.61 13.23 -7.23
C ASP A 55 -6.18 13.45 -6.71
N ASP A 56 -6.01 13.47 -5.38
CA ASP A 56 -4.73 13.85 -4.74
C ASP A 56 -3.94 12.63 -4.22
N GLY A 57 -4.58 11.46 -4.13
CA GLY A 57 -4.04 10.31 -3.41
C GLY A 57 -4.07 10.54 -1.89
N MET A 58 -3.29 9.76 -1.14
CA MET A 58 -3.09 9.97 0.29
C MET A 58 -1.64 9.73 0.66
N THR A 59 -1.15 10.50 1.61
CA THR A 59 0.13 10.29 2.27
C THR A 59 0.13 8.99 3.07
N LEU A 60 1.31 8.55 3.51
CA LEU A 60 1.44 7.39 4.39
C LEU A 60 0.64 7.55 5.70
N ALA A 61 0.64 8.75 6.30
CA ALA A 61 -0.07 9.03 7.55
C ALA A 61 -1.60 9.00 7.37
N GLU A 62 -2.12 9.64 6.33
CA GLU A 62 -3.55 9.62 6.02
C GLU A 62 -4.02 8.19 5.71
N THR A 63 -3.20 7.41 4.98
CA THR A 63 -3.51 5.99 4.68
C THR A 63 -3.55 5.17 5.97
N TYR A 64 -2.64 5.43 6.90
CA TYR A 64 -2.63 4.81 8.22
C TYR A 64 -3.88 5.18 9.05
N ASP A 65 -4.27 6.46 9.06
CA ASP A 65 -5.45 6.92 9.79
C ASP A 65 -6.74 6.28 9.23
N ALA A 66 -6.84 6.13 7.91
CA ALA A 66 -7.93 5.39 7.28
C ALA A 66 -7.93 3.90 7.65
N PHE A 67 -6.76 3.26 7.68
CA PHE A 67 -6.63 1.86 8.12
C PHE A 67 -7.12 1.72 9.56
N LEU A 68 -6.60 2.52 10.49
CA LEU A 68 -7.01 2.49 11.89
C LEU A 68 -8.52 2.70 12.05
N THR A 69 -9.06 3.72 11.38
CA THR A 69 -10.51 4.00 11.41
C THR A 69 -11.32 2.79 10.95
N TYR A 70 -10.85 2.09 9.90
CA TYR A 70 -11.53 0.88 9.44
C TYR A 70 -11.46 -0.24 10.48
N VAL A 71 -10.27 -0.52 11.02
CA VAL A 71 -10.05 -1.56 12.04
C VAL A 71 -10.91 -1.32 13.27
N ASP A 72 -10.97 -0.07 13.76
CA ASP A 72 -11.76 0.30 14.92
C ASP A 72 -13.26 0.16 14.67
N ASN A 73 -13.75 0.67 13.52
CA ASN A 73 -15.17 0.63 13.17
C ASN A 73 -15.67 -0.78 12.82
N ALA A 74 -14.80 -1.63 12.27
CA ALA A 74 -15.11 -3.03 11.96
C ALA A 74 -14.78 -3.99 13.13
N HIS A 75 -14.28 -3.46 14.25
CA HIS A 75 -13.89 -4.22 15.44
C HIS A 75 -12.94 -5.39 15.15
N LEU A 76 -11.95 -5.15 14.28
CA LEU A 76 -11.01 -6.20 13.89
C LEU A 76 -9.90 -6.36 14.95
N PRO A 77 -9.49 -7.59 15.28
CA PRO A 77 -8.42 -7.85 16.24
C PRO A 77 -7.04 -7.64 15.60
N LEU A 78 -6.77 -6.44 15.10
CA LEU A 78 -5.55 -6.09 14.38
C LEU A 78 -4.79 -4.97 15.09
N SER A 79 -3.47 -5.12 15.17
CA SER A 79 -2.55 -4.05 15.54
C SER A 79 -2.00 -3.40 14.27
N VAL A 80 -2.16 -2.09 14.13
CA VAL A 80 -1.63 -1.32 13.01
C VAL A 80 -0.59 -0.33 13.52
N LYS A 81 0.59 -0.26 12.88
CA LYS A 81 1.67 0.65 13.27
C LYS A 81 2.24 1.39 12.06
N LEU A 82 2.48 2.69 12.23
CA LEU A 82 3.07 3.57 11.23
C LEU A 82 4.59 3.75 11.45
N GLU A 83 5.37 3.45 10.40
CA GLU A 83 6.81 3.70 10.38
C GLU A 83 7.25 4.54 9.20
N HIS A 84 7.61 5.79 9.46
CA HIS A 84 8.35 6.63 8.51
C HIS A 84 9.85 6.29 8.56
N PHE A 85 10.47 6.19 7.39
CA PHE A 85 11.87 5.76 7.24
C PHE A 85 12.90 6.90 7.44
N ASP A 86 12.45 8.14 7.59
CA ASP A 86 13.27 9.26 8.06
C ASP A 86 13.56 9.21 9.57
N LYS A 87 12.90 8.32 10.32
CA LYS A 87 13.16 8.13 11.75
C LYS A 87 14.46 7.34 11.95
N ARG A 88 15.27 7.77 12.93
CA ARG A 88 16.56 7.14 13.25
C ARG A 88 16.49 5.64 13.60
N ASN A 89 15.36 5.18 14.09
CA ASN A 89 15.16 3.78 14.48
C ASN A 89 14.80 2.87 13.30
N MET A 90 14.43 3.39 12.14
CA MET A 90 14.13 2.57 10.96
C MET A 90 15.34 2.52 10.04
N THR A 91 16.36 1.76 10.44
CA THR A 91 17.55 1.47 9.63
C THR A 91 17.26 0.41 8.57
N TYR A 92 18.18 0.23 7.62
CA TYR A 92 18.08 -0.85 6.64
C TYR A 92 17.94 -2.24 7.30
N ASP A 93 18.74 -2.52 8.33
CA ASP A 93 18.68 -3.79 9.06
C ASP A 93 17.32 -4.00 9.75
N ASN A 94 16.76 -2.95 10.36
CA ASN A 94 15.44 -3.04 10.99
C ASN A 94 14.33 -3.19 9.94
N PHE A 95 14.48 -2.57 8.77
CA PHE A 95 13.59 -2.80 7.64
C PHE A 95 13.63 -4.26 7.18
N ILE A 96 14.82 -4.86 7.04
CA ILE A 96 14.95 -6.29 6.68
C ILE A 96 14.29 -7.18 7.74
N GLN A 97 14.48 -6.91 9.03
CA GLN A 97 13.82 -7.68 10.10
C GLN A 97 12.30 -7.63 9.99
N GLU A 98 11.73 -6.47 9.65
CA GLU A 98 10.28 -6.36 9.44
C GLU A 98 9.83 -7.09 8.16
N VAL A 99 10.60 -7.02 7.08
CA VAL A 99 10.33 -7.80 5.85
C VAL A 99 10.36 -9.30 6.13
N GLU A 100 11.36 -9.80 6.85
CA GLU A 100 11.49 -11.21 7.20
C GLU A 100 10.30 -11.72 8.04
N LYS A 101 9.79 -10.90 8.97
CA LYS A 101 8.57 -11.24 9.73
C LYS A 101 7.36 -11.35 8.81
N ALA A 102 7.14 -10.36 7.95
CA ALA A 102 5.97 -10.33 7.06
C ALA A 102 5.90 -11.50 6.07
N VAL A 103 7.05 -12.09 5.71
CA VAL A 103 7.10 -13.22 4.77
C VAL A 103 7.14 -14.59 5.46
N SER A 104 7.31 -14.61 6.79
CA SER A 104 7.40 -15.85 7.58
C SER A 104 6.18 -16.13 8.46
N ASP A 105 5.35 -15.13 8.73
CA ASP A 105 4.13 -15.25 9.54
C ASP A 105 2.90 -14.77 8.74
N ASP A 106 1.92 -15.66 8.53
CA ASP A 106 0.68 -15.34 7.80
C ASP A 106 -0.26 -14.39 8.56
N LYS A 107 0.10 -14.03 9.80
CA LYS A 107 -0.55 -13.03 10.63
C LYS A 107 0.12 -11.66 10.57
N ASP A 108 1.25 -11.52 9.88
CA ASP A 108 2.01 -10.26 9.77
C ASP A 108 2.07 -9.80 8.31
N ILE A 109 1.41 -8.68 7.99
CA ILE A 109 1.33 -8.13 6.64
C ILE A 109 1.78 -6.68 6.65
N HIS A 110 2.73 -6.36 5.77
CA HIS A 110 3.29 -5.01 5.66
C HIS A 110 2.91 -4.35 4.34
N ILE A 111 2.47 -3.10 4.42
CA ILE A 111 2.25 -2.21 3.27
C ILE A 111 3.42 -1.24 3.19
N LEU A 112 4.06 -1.14 2.03
CA LEU A 112 5.09 -0.15 1.75
C LEU A 112 4.51 1.04 1.00
N ASN A 113 4.96 2.23 1.37
CA ASN A 113 4.88 3.43 0.56
C ASN A 113 6.28 3.79 0.07
N PHE A 114 6.46 3.91 -1.25
CA PHE A 114 7.79 4.08 -1.85
C PHE A 114 7.76 4.96 -3.09
N SER A 115 8.91 5.54 -3.42
CA SER A 115 9.15 6.24 -4.66
C SER A 115 9.26 5.26 -5.83
N VAL A 116 8.38 5.39 -6.81
CA VAL A 116 8.35 4.50 -7.99
C VAL A 116 9.65 4.61 -8.81
N SER A 117 10.18 5.83 -8.94
CA SER A 117 11.39 6.08 -9.74
C SER A 117 12.61 5.34 -9.19
N ILE A 118 12.74 5.33 -7.86
CA ILE A 118 13.84 4.66 -7.17
C ILE A 118 13.59 3.14 -7.16
N ALA A 119 12.38 2.69 -6.83
CA ALA A 119 12.08 1.25 -6.73
C ALA A 119 12.29 0.51 -8.05
N HIS A 120 11.89 1.13 -9.18
CA HIS A 120 12.07 0.56 -10.51
C HIS A 120 13.39 0.98 -11.19
N ASP A 121 14.24 1.78 -10.54
CA ASP A 121 15.47 2.33 -11.13
C ASP A 121 15.23 3.00 -12.48
N ASN A 122 14.18 3.82 -12.54
CA ASN A 122 13.75 4.51 -13.75
C ASN A 122 13.27 5.93 -13.42
N PHE A 123 14.15 6.90 -13.67
CA PHE A 123 13.92 8.33 -13.40
C PHE A 123 12.77 8.95 -14.22
N ASN A 124 12.30 8.28 -15.29
CA ASN A 124 11.15 8.76 -16.06
C ASN A 124 9.81 8.42 -15.39
N LEU A 125 9.82 7.53 -14.39
CA LEU A 125 8.67 7.30 -13.54
C LEU A 125 8.68 8.34 -12.42
N GLY A 126 7.50 8.74 -11.96
CA GLY A 126 7.35 9.70 -10.86
C GLY A 126 6.24 9.28 -9.91
N GLY A 127 6.19 9.95 -8.76
CA GLY A 127 5.17 9.74 -7.74
C GLY A 127 5.51 8.68 -6.70
N GLY A 128 4.65 8.63 -5.67
CA GLY A 128 4.63 7.56 -4.68
C GLY A 128 3.67 6.44 -5.08
N HIS A 129 3.89 5.25 -4.55
CA HIS A 129 3.00 4.10 -4.73
C HIS A 129 2.86 3.32 -3.42
N PHE A 130 1.79 2.53 -3.32
CA PHE A 130 1.52 1.65 -2.18
C PHE A 130 1.35 0.22 -2.65
N SER A 131 2.03 -0.74 -2.00
CA SER A 131 1.93 -2.16 -2.31
C SER A 131 2.36 -3.02 -1.12
N LEU A 132 2.04 -4.32 -1.16
CA LEU A 132 2.36 -5.24 -0.07
C LEU A 132 3.73 -5.89 -0.27
N VAL A 133 4.41 -6.19 0.84
CA VAL A 133 5.52 -7.13 0.86
C VAL A 133 4.96 -8.54 0.69
N ALA A 134 5.46 -9.30 -0.28
CA ALA A 134 4.95 -10.63 -0.61
C ALA A 134 5.94 -11.77 -0.32
N ASP A 135 7.23 -11.52 -0.51
CA ASP A 135 8.29 -12.51 -0.29
C ASP A 135 9.66 -11.82 -0.15
N TYR A 136 10.66 -12.54 0.37
CA TYR A 136 12.04 -12.09 0.47
C TYR A 136 13.01 -13.26 0.28
N ASP A 137 13.95 -13.11 -0.67
CA ASP A 137 15.02 -14.08 -0.88
C ASP A 137 16.32 -13.61 -0.22
N PRO A 138 16.75 -14.21 0.91
CA PRO A 138 17.95 -13.79 1.62
C PRO A 138 19.25 -14.06 0.84
N ASN A 139 19.24 -14.96 -0.14
CA ASN A 139 20.44 -15.26 -0.94
C ASN A 139 20.72 -14.17 -1.97
N THR A 140 19.66 -13.64 -2.58
CA THR A 140 19.76 -12.59 -3.61
C THR A 140 19.49 -11.20 -3.05
N GLN A 141 18.99 -11.10 -1.81
CA GLN A 141 18.56 -9.87 -1.15
C GLN A 141 17.48 -9.12 -1.94
N GLU A 142 16.59 -9.86 -2.60
CA GLU A 142 15.47 -9.31 -3.35
C GLU A 142 14.16 -9.44 -2.57
N ILE A 143 13.37 -8.37 -2.57
CA ILE A 143 12.00 -8.35 -2.05
C ILE A 143 11.05 -8.53 -3.23
N THR A 144 10.05 -9.39 -3.07
CA THR A 144 8.91 -9.49 -3.98
C THR A 144 7.78 -8.59 -3.48
N ILE A 145 7.26 -7.75 -4.36
CA ILE A 145 6.16 -6.82 -4.09
C ILE A 145 4.88 -7.35 -4.75
N ALA A 146 3.79 -7.41 -4.00
CA ALA A 146 2.45 -7.65 -4.52
C ALA A 146 1.81 -6.30 -4.89
N ASP A 147 1.84 -5.97 -6.18
CA ASP A 147 1.50 -4.62 -6.66
C ASP A 147 -0.01 -4.37 -6.71
N THR A 148 -0.43 -3.18 -6.28
CA THR A 148 -1.84 -2.73 -6.34
C THR A 148 -2.26 -2.25 -7.74
N ASN A 149 -1.32 -2.05 -8.66
CA ASN A 149 -1.52 -1.70 -10.06
C ASN A 149 -0.89 -2.74 -11.01
N PRO A 150 -1.45 -3.96 -11.07
CA PRO A 150 -0.88 -5.07 -11.85
C PRO A 150 -0.85 -4.81 -13.36
N LYS A 151 -1.68 -3.89 -13.87
CA LYS A 151 -1.66 -3.50 -15.30
C LYS A 151 -0.41 -2.71 -15.66
N LYS A 152 0.16 -1.95 -14.72
CA LYS A 152 1.31 -1.08 -14.96
C LYS A 152 2.64 -1.77 -14.63
N TYR A 153 2.70 -2.53 -13.54
CA TYR A 153 3.94 -3.07 -12.99
C TYR A 153 4.00 -4.60 -12.88
N THR A 154 2.99 -5.30 -13.40
CA THR A 154 2.70 -6.72 -13.16
C THR A 154 2.23 -7.00 -11.72
N ARG A 155 1.55 -8.13 -11.51
CA ARG A 155 0.96 -8.48 -10.20
C ARG A 155 2.03 -8.69 -9.11
N PHE A 156 3.17 -9.25 -9.49
CA PHE A 156 4.30 -9.46 -8.61
C PHE A 156 5.58 -9.09 -9.33
N TRP A 157 6.43 -8.32 -8.68
CA TRP A 157 7.75 -7.94 -9.20
C TRP A 157 8.78 -7.91 -8.08
N LYS A 158 10.05 -8.02 -8.47
CA LYS A 158 11.19 -8.07 -7.55
C LYS A 158 12.02 -6.80 -7.60
N CYS A 159 12.62 -6.45 -6.47
CA CYS A 159 13.55 -5.34 -6.37
C CYS A 159 14.57 -5.61 -5.25
N PRO A 160 15.85 -5.20 -5.43
CA PRO A 160 16.83 -5.28 -4.35
C PRO A 160 16.32 -4.57 -3.09
N ALA A 161 16.43 -5.22 -1.94
CA ALA A 161 15.88 -4.71 -0.68
C ALA A 161 16.45 -3.34 -0.31
N GLU A 162 17.75 -3.13 -0.52
CA GLU A 162 18.40 -1.83 -0.27
C GLU A 162 17.82 -0.71 -1.15
N ARG A 163 17.44 -1.02 -2.39
CA ARG A 163 16.81 -0.07 -3.30
C ARG A 163 15.40 0.27 -2.84
N MET A 164 14.63 -0.72 -2.43
CA MET A 164 13.31 -0.50 -1.85
C MET A 164 13.39 0.34 -0.56
N TYR A 165 14.36 0.07 0.31
CA TYR A 165 14.61 0.88 1.50
C TYR A 165 14.89 2.34 1.13
N LYS A 166 15.78 2.62 0.17
CA LYS A 166 16.04 3.97 -0.33
C LYS A 166 14.78 4.63 -0.91
N ALA A 167 13.94 3.85 -1.61
CA ALA A 167 12.67 4.33 -2.14
C ALA A 167 11.66 4.71 -1.05
N CYS A 168 11.70 4.04 0.10
CA CYS A 168 10.87 4.35 1.27
C CYS A 168 11.43 5.54 2.09
N VAL A 169 12.77 5.72 2.12
CA VAL A 169 13.43 6.88 2.76
C VAL A 169 13.15 8.18 2.00
N ASP A 170 12.92 8.11 0.69
CA ASP A 170 12.62 9.28 -0.14
C ASP A 170 11.40 10.06 0.36
N LYS A 171 11.48 11.39 0.27
CA LYS A 171 10.43 12.27 0.77
C LYS A 171 9.19 12.22 -0.11
N ASP A 172 8.04 12.15 0.54
CA ASP A 172 6.77 12.32 -0.15
C ASP A 172 6.62 13.80 -0.51
N SER A 173 6.31 14.09 -1.78
CA SER A 173 6.10 15.47 -2.26
C SER A 173 4.88 16.14 -1.61
N SER A 174 3.94 15.34 -1.13
CA SER A 174 2.71 15.81 -0.48
C SER A 174 2.83 15.87 1.04
N SER A 175 4.00 15.57 1.62
CA SER A 175 4.24 15.58 3.06
C SER A 175 5.61 16.17 3.43
N THR A 176 5.78 16.51 4.70
CA THR A 176 7.10 16.89 5.24
C THR A 176 7.93 15.68 5.67
N ARG A 177 7.35 14.48 5.64
CA ARG A 177 7.96 13.22 6.07
C ARG A 177 8.45 12.39 4.89
N SER A 178 9.36 11.45 5.17
CA SER A 178 9.61 10.34 4.25
C SER A 178 8.35 9.51 4.03
N ARG A 179 8.40 8.67 3.00
CA ARG A 179 7.52 7.51 2.91
C ARG A 179 7.93 6.46 3.97
N GLY A 180 7.59 5.19 3.77
CA GLY A 180 7.84 4.16 4.77
C GLY A 180 6.88 2.98 4.70
N MET A 181 6.42 2.53 5.86
CA MET A 181 5.70 1.26 6.00
C MET A 181 4.54 1.37 7.01
N ILE A 182 3.46 0.65 6.71
CA ILE A 182 2.40 0.30 7.67
C ILE A 182 2.57 -1.18 8.00
N VAL A 183 2.76 -1.47 9.28
CA VAL A 183 2.89 -2.82 9.84
C VAL A 183 1.53 -3.24 10.40
N VAL A 184 1.00 -4.38 9.95
CA VAL A 184 -0.32 -4.87 10.34
C VAL A 184 -0.20 -6.30 10.84
N ARG A 185 -0.64 -6.53 12.08
CA ARG A 185 -0.55 -7.84 12.74
C ARG A 185 -1.89 -8.28 13.29
N LYS A 186 -2.22 -9.56 13.21
CA LYS A 186 -3.29 -10.12 14.05
C LYS A 186 -2.86 -10.10 15.51
N ILE A 187 -3.75 -9.66 16.37
CA ILE A 187 -3.58 -9.77 17.82
C ILE A 187 -3.99 -11.19 18.19
N ASP A 188 -3.05 -11.99 18.68
CA ASP A 188 -3.39 -13.31 19.20
C ASP A 188 -4.30 -13.15 20.42
N GLU A 189 -5.50 -13.75 20.37
CA GLU A 189 -6.38 -13.94 21.52
C GLU A 189 -5.79 -15.02 22.45
N SER A 190 -4.55 -14.88 22.87
CA SER A 190 -3.99 -15.69 23.94
C SER A 190 -4.18 -14.96 25.28
N HIS A 191 -5.25 -15.39 25.97
CA HIS A 191 -5.58 -15.19 27.39
C HIS A 191 -6.38 -13.92 27.75
N GLN A 192 -7.71 -14.02 27.63
CA GLN A 192 -8.60 -13.56 28.70
C GLN A 192 -8.95 -14.73 29.61
#